data_AF-A0A5W3IT08-F1
#
_entry.id   AF-A0A5W3IT08-F1
#
_cell.length_a   1.000
_cell.length_b   1.000
_cell.length_c   1.000
_cell.angle_alpha   90.00
_cell.angle_beta   90.00
_cell.angle_gamma   90.00
#
_symmetry.space_group_name_H-M   'P 1'
#
loop_
_entity.id
_entity.type
_entity.pdbx_description
1 polymer ?
#
loop_
_entity_poly.entity_id
_entity_poly.type
_entity_poly.pdbx_seq_one_letter_code
_entity_poly.pdbx_strand_id
1 'polypeptide(L)'
;MKAVITPFVQKELGLATFKVDDDVARLVSSVRKFIMEPVARELVDHMEDGVIHTEQSMAANESLRPFFMSEELFRRIGGIESLKDYLRNNVACCQSPDRDWCDNKLAYAERNNSAVVLCWHHDNHYMMRGFAELEETLYRNRVNWILDKARSEMGLPDSRDLSIQELCWWAFMRNMIEVMPEEVCRIAINKQKAAEEQPGPMKEADIKPYDDRAIAYIRMMEEKAAPMREKICPVDTDPDPGMAYYKRPKLQSLKLPDYLAFVSSRPCCGCGASGNNARISPFLVQSRRLCAHDIYAVPLCHQCQTEIARDRTEWENKHGKLVVHQRLFFDYALGIGAITSHSS
;
A
#
# COMPACT_ATOMS: atom_id res chain seq x y z
N MET A 1 0.05 21.03 -19.24
CA MET A 1 -0.56 22.34 -19.53
C MET A 1 -1.96 22.11 -20.09
N LYS A 2 -2.93 22.87 -19.60
CA LYS A 2 -4.29 22.92 -20.15
C LYS A 2 -4.52 24.35 -20.66
N ALA A 3 -5.43 24.56 -21.58
CA ALA A 3 -5.84 25.91 -21.98
C ALA A 3 -7.37 25.98 -21.95
N VAL A 4 -7.90 27.08 -21.40
CA VAL A 4 -9.31 27.44 -21.54
C VAL A 4 -9.41 28.39 -22.72
N ILE A 5 -10.30 28.07 -23.64
CA ILE A 5 -10.43 28.80 -24.89
C ILE A 5 -11.92 28.88 -25.23
N THR A 6 -12.41 30.08 -25.50
CA THR A 6 -13.77 30.30 -25.94
C THR A 6 -13.89 30.10 -27.45
N PRO A 7 -14.66 29.10 -27.94
CA PRO A 7 -14.82 28.88 -29.37
C PRO A 7 -15.88 29.82 -29.97
N PHE A 8 -15.55 30.43 -31.11
CA PHE A 8 -16.51 31.08 -32.00
C PHE A 8 -17.05 30.04 -33.00
N VAL A 9 -18.33 29.72 -32.86
CA VAL A 9 -18.98 28.66 -33.67
C VAL A 9 -19.73 29.28 -34.84
N GLN A 10 -19.29 28.97 -36.06
CA GLN A 10 -19.99 29.30 -37.29
C GLN A 10 -20.84 28.11 -37.74
N LYS A 11 -22.10 28.13 -37.28
CA LYS A 11 -23.05 27.00 -37.39
C LYS A 11 -23.29 26.53 -38.84
N GLU A 12 -23.33 27.47 -39.79
CA GLU A 12 -23.64 27.19 -41.20
C GLU A 12 -22.51 26.43 -41.92
N LEU A 13 -21.26 26.64 -41.51
CA LEU A 13 -20.09 25.96 -42.07
C LEU A 13 -19.67 24.75 -41.25
N GLY A 14 -20.26 24.53 -40.07
CA GLY A 14 -19.83 23.49 -39.13
C GLY A 14 -18.43 23.71 -38.58
N LEU A 15 -17.96 24.97 -38.52
CA LEU A 15 -16.61 25.32 -38.10
C LEU A 15 -16.64 25.99 -36.72
N ALA A 16 -15.66 25.65 -35.88
CA ALA A 16 -15.36 26.37 -34.66
C ALA A 16 -13.96 26.97 -34.77
N THR A 17 -13.86 28.29 -34.65
CA THR A 17 -12.60 29.03 -34.65
C THR A 17 -12.35 29.58 -33.25
N PHE A 18 -11.10 29.60 -32.80
CA PHE A 18 -10.76 30.11 -31.49
C PHE A 18 -9.66 31.15 -31.60
N LYS A 19 -9.68 32.15 -30.71
CA LYS A 19 -8.60 33.11 -30.58
C LYS A 19 -7.42 32.40 -29.90
N VAL A 20 -6.24 32.58 -30.46
CA VAL A 20 -5.01 31.94 -29.98
C VAL A 20 -4.04 33.06 -29.63
N ASP A 21 -3.62 33.14 -28.37
CA ASP A 21 -2.49 33.98 -27.94
C ASP A 21 -1.15 33.24 -28.17
N ASP A 22 -0.03 33.90 -27.94
CA ASP A 22 1.29 33.32 -28.24
C ASP A 22 1.56 32.01 -27.47
N ASP A 23 1.03 31.87 -26.26
CA ASP A 23 1.24 30.69 -25.40
C ASP A 23 0.35 29.51 -25.84
N VAL A 24 -0.92 29.75 -26.16
CA VAL A 24 -1.80 28.74 -26.75
C VAL A 24 -1.32 28.39 -28.17
N ALA A 25 -0.73 29.31 -28.93
CA ALA A 25 -0.16 29.02 -30.26
C ALA A 25 1.00 28.03 -30.18
N ARG A 26 1.87 28.16 -29.18
CA ARG A 26 2.95 27.21 -28.89
C ARG A 26 2.40 25.84 -28.46
N LEU A 27 1.35 25.82 -27.66
CA LEU A 27 0.69 24.58 -27.26
C LEU A 27 0.02 23.87 -28.46
N VAL A 28 -0.65 24.63 -29.33
CA VAL A 28 -1.35 24.12 -30.52
C VAL A 28 -0.36 23.63 -31.58
N SER A 29 0.77 24.32 -31.76
CA SER A 29 1.80 23.93 -32.74
C SER A 29 2.67 22.76 -32.29
N SER A 30 2.81 22.54 -30.97
CA SER A 30 3.63 21.46 -30.42
C SER A 30 2.93 20.09 -30.43
N VAL A 31 1.58 20.04 -30.51
CA VAL A 31 0.80 18.81 -30.39
C VAL A 31 -0.15 18.64 -31.56
N ARG A 32 -0.28 17.40 -32.10
CA ARG A 32 -1.08 17.14 -33.32
C ARG A 32 -2.57 16.90 -33.10
N LYS A 33 -3.01 16.60 -31.86
CA LYS A 33 -4.42 16.27 -31.52
C LYS A 33 -4.76 16.77 -30.13
N PHE A 34 -5.99 17.22 -29.94
CA PHE A 34 -6.51 17.76 -28.68
C PHE A 34 -7.84 17.10 -28.29
N ILE A 35 -8.12 17.04 -26.99
CA ILE A 35 -9.42 16.70 -26.42
C ILE A 35 -10.01 17.99 -25.87
N MET A 36 -11.26 18.28 -26.20
CA MET A 36 -12.01 19.44 -25.69
C MET A 36 -13.03 18.98 -24.68
N GLU A 37 -12.98 19.56 -23.48
CA GLU A 37 -13.94 19.32 -22.40
C GLU A 37 -14.53 20.66 -21.97
N PRO A 38 -15.86 20.77 -21.75
CA PRO A 38 -16.45 22.00 -21.25
C PRO A 38 -15.93 22.32 -19.84
N VAL A 39 -15.67 23.59 -19.58
CA VAL A 39 -15.37 24.07 -18.22
C VAL A 39 -16.59 23.83 -17.33
N ALA A 40 -16.34 23.46 -16.06
CA ALA A 40 -17.40 23.28 -15.07
C ALA A 40 -18.26 24.56 -14.98
N ARG A 41 -19.58 24.39 -14.87
CA ARG A 41 -20.55 25.50 -15.01
C ARG A 41 -20.30 26.63 -14.02
N GLU A 42 -19.80 26.29 -12.84
CA GLU A 42 -19.51 27.17 -11.72
C GLU A 42 -18.27 28.04 -11.96
N LEU A 43 -17.40 27.63 -12.90
CA LEU A 43 -16.13 28.30 -13.20
C LEU A 43 -16.21 29.13 -14.48
N VAL A 44 -17.27 29.01 -15.28
CA VAL A 44 -17.41 29.70 -16.57
C VAL A 44 -17.30 31.22 -16.42
N ASP A 45 -17.93 31.79 -15.39
CA ASP A 45 -17.94 33.25 -15.17
C ASP A 45 -16.64 33.77 -14.53
N HIS A 46 -15.75 32.88 -14.11
CA HIS A 46 -14.55 33.20 -13.33
C HIS A 46 -13.24 32.78 -13.99
N MET A 47 -13.31 32.15 -15.17
CA MET A 47 -12.14 31.71 -15.93
C MET A 47 -12.03 32.50 -17.23
N GLU A 48 -10.92 33.23 -17.37
CA GLU A 48 -10.56 33.90 -18.61
C GLU A 48 -9.90 32.92 -19.60
N ASP A 49 -9.96 33.25 -20.89
CA ASP A 49 -9.23 32.52 -21.94
C ASP A 49 -7.71 32.61 -21.70
N GLY A 50 -7.01 31.47 -21.80
CA GLY A 50 -5.56 31.40 -21.63
C GLY A 50 -5.05 30.03 -21.20
N VAL A 51 -3.72 29.90 -21.12
CA VAL A 51 -3.05 28.68 -20.64
C VAL A 51 -3.19 28.57 -19.12
N ILE A 52 -3.82 27.49 -18.66
CA ILE A 52 -3.82 27.08 -17.26
C ILE A 52 -2.58 26.24 -17.01
N HIS A 53 -1.66 26.84 -16.26
CA HIS A 53 -0.62 26.09 -15.57
C HIS A 53 -1.29 25.31 -14.44
N THR A 54 -1.61 24.04 -14.69
CA THR A 54 -2.23 23.11 -13.74
C THR A 54 -1.21 22.63 -12.70
N GLU A 55 -0.28 23.50 -12.30
CA GLU A 55 0.78 23.22 -11.36
C GLU A 55 0.42 23.79 -9.99
N GLN A 56 -0.75 23.43 -9.47
CA GLN A 56 -0.88 23.41 -8.01
C GLN A 56 -0.15 22.15 -7.53
N SER A 57 1.19 22.19 -7.63
CA SER A 57 2.03 21.18 -7.00
C SER A 57 1.65 21.12 -5.53
N MET A 58 1.52 19.91 -4.98
CA MET A 58 1.24 19.74 -3.55
C MET A 58 2.28 20.44 -2.66
N ALA A 59 3.45 20.78 -3.20
CA ALA A 59 4.43 21.62 -2.53
C ALA A 59 3.86 23.00 -2.15
N ALA A 60 3.01 23.60 -2.99
CA ALA A 60 2.41 24.91 -2.73
C ALA A 60 1.30 24.88 -1.67
N ASN A 61 0.82 23.70 -1.28
CA ASN A 61 -0.21 23.58 -0.25
C ASN A 61 0.43 23.69 1.15
N GLU A 62 0.29 24.84 1.78
CA GLU A 62 0.84 25.11 3.12
C GLU A 62 0.33 24.14 4.19
N SER A 63 -0.90 23.63 4.05
CA SER A 63 -1.47 22.68 5.02
C SER A 63 -0.71 21.34 5.02
N LEU A 64 -0.06 20.97 3.92
CA LEU A 64 0.75 19.76 3.78
C LEU A 64 2.21 19.96 4.22
N ARG A 65 2.66 21.19 4.45
CA ARG A 65 4.05 21.47 4.81
C ARG A 65 4.52 20.71 6.07
N PRO A 66 3.73 20.60 7.16
CA PRO A 66 4.11 19.80 8.32
C PRO A 66 4.31 18.32 8.00
N PHE A 67 3.49 17.77 7.09
CA PHE A 67 3.61 16.37 6.65
C PHE A 67 4.93 16.15 5.94
N PHE A 68 5.21 16.95 4.90
CA PHE A 68 6.41 16.77 4.09
C PHE A 68 7.70 17.03 4.87
N MET A 69 7.66 17.93 5.86
CA MET A 69 8.80 18.24 6.72
C MET A 69 8.99 17.27 7.89
N SER A 70 8.07 16.33 8.10
CA SER A 70 8.18 15.34 9.18
C SER A 70 9.42 14.46 9.08
N GLU A 71 10.18 14.36 10.17
CA GLU A 71 11.35 13.47 10.27
C GLU A 71 10.95 11.98 10.25
N GLU A 72 9.78 11.67 10.80
CA GLU A 72 9.26 10.29 10.83
C GLU A 72 8.97 9.80 9.41
N LEU A 73 8.30 10.65 8.62
CA LEU A 73 8.06 10.38 7.20
C LEU A 73 9.38 10.16 6.47
N PHE A 74 10.33 11.07 6.63
CA PHE A 74 11.64 11.02 5.99
C PHE A 74 12.38 9.71 6.29
N ARG A 75 12.39 9.27 7.55
CA ARG A 75 13.07 8.05 7.98
C ARG A 75 12.44 6.80 7.37
N ARG A 76 11.10 6.73 7.32
CA ARG A 76 10.37 5.54 6.85
C ARG A 76 10.47 5.29 5.34
N ILE A 77 10.66 6.34 4.54
CA ILE A 77 10.67 6.25 3.07
C ILE A 77 12.07 6.13 2.46
N GLY A 78 13.11 6.02 3.30
CA GLY A 78 14.48 5.71 2.89
C GLY A 78 15.52 6.79 3.18
N GLY A 79 15.12 7.93 3.76
CA GLY A 79 16.05 8.98 4.20
C GLY A 79 16.85 9.64 3.07
N ILE A 80 18.02 10.16 3.42
CA ILE A 80 18.76 11.09 2.55
C ILE A 80 19.33 10.44 1.29
N GLU A 81 19.78 9.20 1.36
CA GLU A 81 20.37 8.51 0.20
C GLU A 81 19.29 8.24 -0.87
N SER A 82 18.10 7.84 -0.46
CA SER A 82 16.93 7.68 -1.35
C SER A 82 16.56 9.00 -2.05
N LEU A 83 16.62 10.12 -1.32
CA LEU A 83 16.41 11.45 -1.90
C LEU A 83 17.50 11.83 -2.90
N LYS A 84 18.78 11.57 -2.58
CA LYS A 84 19.88 11.84 -3.52
C LYS A 84 19.79 10.99 -4.77
N ASP A 85 19.40 9.72 -4.66
CA ASP A 85 19.18 8.83 -5.81
C ASP A 85 18.06 9.37 -6.70
N TYR A 86 16.96 9.83 -6.11
CA TYR A 86 15.92 10.52 -6.85
C TYR A 86 16.45 11.76 -7.59
N LEU A 87 17.25 12.60 -6.92
CA LEU A 87 17.81 13.80 -7.54
C LEU A 87 18.78 13.47 -8.69
N ARG A 88 19.61 12.44 -8.55
CA ARG A 88 20.51 11.97 -9.62
C ARG A 88 19.77 11.59 -10.89
N ASN A 89 18.57 11.01 -10.76
CA ASN A 89 17.78 10.53 -11.89
C ASN A 89 16.90 11.62 -12.51
N ASN A 90 16.48 12.61 -11.72
CA ASN A 90 15.46 13.58 -12.13
C ASN A 90 15.98 15.02 -12.31
N VAL A 91 17.18 15.34 -11.83
CA VAL A 91 17.76 16.70 -11.91
C VAL A 91 19.08 16.66 -12.65
N ALA A 92 19.10 17.24 -13.86
CA ALA A 92 20.26 17.23 -14.74
C ALA A 92 21.14 18.49 -14.65
N CYS A 93 20.72 19.54 -13.94
CA CYS A 93 21.42 20.82 -13.91
C CYS A 93 21.48 21.43 -12.49
N CYS A 94 22.39 22.38 -12.31
CA CYS A 94 22.49 23.18 -11.10
C CYS A 94 21.15 23.87 -10.79
N GLN A 95 20.73 23.83 -9.53
CA GLN A 95 19.48 24.40 -9.03
C GLN A 95 19.66 25.73 -8.29
N SER A 96 20.84 26.36 -8.39
CA SER A 96 21.04 27.71 -7.87
C SER A 96 20.12 28.71 -8.58
N PRO A 97 19.53 29.67 -7.85
CA PRO A 97 18.84 30.83 -8.42
C PRO A 97 19.76 31.64 -9.35
N ASP A 98 21.04 31.73 -9.00
CA ASP A 98 22.06 32.32 -9.85
C ASP A 98 22.53 31.29 -10.89
N ARG A 99 22.50 31.69 -12.16
CA ARG A 99 22.93 30.83 -13.28
C ARG A 99 24.28 31.25 -13.83
N ASP A 100 24.88 32.30 -13.30
CA ASP A 100 26.18 32.75 -13.73
C ASP A 100 27.27 31.75 -13.29
N TRP A 101 28.29 31.57 -14.13
CA TRP A 101 29.48 30.75 -13.81
C TRP A 101 29.19 29.30 -13.37
N CYS A 102 28.21 28.63 -13.98
CA CYS A 102 27.95 27.23 -13.70
C CYS A 102 29.07 26.30 -14.22
N ASP A 103 29.57 25.42 -13.35
CA ASP A 103 30.42 24.29 -13.73
C ASP A 103 29.58 23.09 -14.22
N ASN A 104 30.16 22.22 -15.03
CA ASN A 104 29.52 21.01 -15.54
C ASN A 104 29.44 19.89 -14.48
N LYS A 105 30.27 19.95 -13.43
CA LYS A 105 30.27 18.95 -12.36
C LYS A 105 29.26 19.29 -11.29
N LEU A 106 28.39 18.32 -10.99
CA LEU A 106 27.33 18.43 -10.00
C LEU A 106 27.74 17.82 -8.65
N ALA A 107 27.25 18.44 -7.58
CA ALA A 107 27.35 18.04 -6.19
C ALA A 107 25.94 18.02 -5.57
N TYR A 108 25.74 17.16 -4.57
CA TYR A 108 24.46 16.96 -3.89
C TYR A 108 24.60 17.42 -2.45
N ALA A 109 24.25 18.67 -2.19
CA ALA A 109 24.41 19.28 -0.87
C ALA A 109 23.20 18.95 0.01
N GLU A 110 23.47 18.50 1.24
CA GLU A 110 22.44 18.07 2.20
C GLU A 110 22.19 19.15 3.26
N ARG A 111 20.91 19.43 3.54
CA ARG A 111 20.48 20.30 4.65
C ARG A 111 19.11 19.89 5.18
N ASN A 112 18.98 19.82 6.50
CA ASN A 112 17.70 19.63 7.22
C ASN A 112 16.84 18.48 6.68
N ASN A 113 17.43 17.28 6.51
CA ASN A 113 16.75 16.12 5.92
C ASN A 113 16.18 16.42 4.52
N SER A 114 16.90 17.21 3.74
CA SER A 114 16.66 17.48 2.32
C SER A 114 17.99 17.62 1.58
N ALA A 115 17.94 17.65 0.25
CA ALA A 115 19.11 17.79 -0.61
C ALA A 115 18.82 18.67 -1.83
N VAL A 116 19.87 19.33 -2.32
CA VAL A 116 19.85 20.19 -3.51
C VAL A 116 21.01 19.84 -4.44
N VAL A 117 20.77 19.95 -5.74
CA VAL A 117 21.80 19.72 -6.77
C VAL A 117 22.43 21.05 -7.15
N LEU A 118 23.72 21.20 -6.91
CA LEU A 118 24.49 22.40 -7.21
C LEU A 118 25.69 22.03 -8.08
N CYS A 119 26.18 22.95 -8.92
CA CYS A 119 27.49 22.76 -9.53
C CYS A 119 28.60 23.02 -8.51
N TRP A 120 29.82 22.55 -8.76
CA TRP A 120 30.96 22.72 -7.84
C TRP A 120 31.23 24.19 -7.48
N HIS A 121 30.98 25.14 -8.39
CA HIS A 121 31.11 26.57 -8.10
C HIS A 121 30.06 27.03 -7.07
N HIS A 122 28.78 26.77 -7.34
CA HIS A 122 27.69 27.18 -6.46
C HIS A 122 27.69 26.42 -5.13
N ASP A 123 28.08 25.15 -5.10
CA ASP A 123 28.23 24.40 -3.86
C ASP A 123 29.21 25.10 -2.90
N ASN A 124 30.39 25.49 -3.40
CA ASN A 124 31.36 26.25 -2.60
C ASN A 124 30.84 27.64 -2.19
N HIS A 125 30.12 28.33 -3.08
CA HIS A 125 29.53 29.65 -2.77
C HIS A 125 28.53 29.57 -1.61
N TYR A 126 27.59 28.62 -1.66
CA TYR A 126 26.59 28.44 -0.61
C TYR A 126 27.14 27.80 0.67
N MET A 127 28.22 27.02 0.59
CA MET A 127 28.94 26.57 1.80
C MET A 127 29.49 27.74 2.61
N MET A 128 29.90 28.83 1.95
CA MET A 128 30.45 30.01 2.63
C MET A 128 29.38 31.03 3.05
N ARG A 129 28.29 31.17 2.28
CA ARG A 129 27.23 32.16 2.52
C ARG A 129 26.01 31.64 3.27
N GLY A 130 25.82 30.32 3.33
CA GLY A 130 24.65 29.66 3.89
C GLY A 130 23.59 29.33 2.83
N PHE A 131 22.59 28.55 3.23
CA PHE A 131 21.61 27.92 2.32
C PHE A 131 20.22 28.58 2.35
N ALA A 132 20.09 29.78 2.94
CA ALA A 132 18.79 30.45 3.11
C ALA A 132 18.06 30.68 1.77
N GLU A 133 18.80 31.09 0.72
CA GLU A 133 18.25 31.29 -0.63
C GLU A 133 17.78 30.00 -1.31
N LEU A 134 18.22 28.84 -0.79
CA LEU A 134 17.90 27.51 -1.32
C LEU A 134 16.81 26.79 -0.53
N GLU A 135 16.26 27.38 0.54
CA GLU A 135 15.25 26.72 1.39
C GLU A 135 14.03 26.25 0.59
N GLU A 136 13.53 27.06 -0.33
CA GLU A 136 12.38 26.71 -1.16
C GLU A 136 12.72 25.58 -2.16
N THR A 137 13.94 25.61 -2.72
CA THR A 137 14.42 24.53 -3.61
C THR A 137 14.57 23.23 -2.85
N LEU A 138 15.14 23.27 -1.64
CA LEU A 138 15.26 22.12 -0.75
C LEU A 138 13.90 21.56 -0.38
N TYR A 139 12.93 22.42 -0.05
CA TYR A 139 11.58 21.99 0.26
C TYR A 139 10.90 21.33 -0.95
N ARG A 140 10.95 21.97 -2.12
CA ARG A 140 10.36 21.43 -3.36
C ARG A 140 10.98 20.09 -3.77
N ASN A 141 12.29 19.94 -3.68
CA ASN A 141 12.97 18.67 -3.98
C ASN A 141 12.48 17.55 -3.06
N ARG A 142 12.34 17.85 -1.76
CA ARG A 142 11.84 16.89 -0.78
C ARG A 142 10.39 16.48 -1.08
N VAL A 143 9.52 17.45 -1.37
CA VAL A 143 8.12 17.17 -1.72
C VAL A 143 8.05 16.30 -2.98
N ASN A 144 8.74 16.70 -4.06
CA ASN A 144 8.70 15.98 -5.32
C ASN A 144 9.21 14.54 -5.19
N TRP A 145 10.25 14.32 -4.38
CA TRP A 145 10.73 12.97 -4.07
C TRP A 145 9.68 12.15 -3.29
N ILE A 146 9.04 12.72 -2.27
CA ILE A 146 7.99 12.04 -1.51
C ILE A 146 6.84 11.64 -2.44
N LEU A 147 6.41 12.55 -3.32
CA LEU A 147 5.33 12.30 -4.28
C LEU A 147 5.71 11.24 -5.30
N ASP A 148 6.92 11.30 -5.84
CA ASP A 148 7.43 10.29 -6.78
C ASP A 148 7.49 8.90 -6.13
N LYS A 149 7.96 8.85 -4.87
CA LYS A 149 7.98 7.61 -4.08
C LYS A 149 6.59 7.06 -3.86
N ALA A 150 5.64 7.90 -3.43
CA ALA A 150 4.25 7.50 -3.22
C ALA A 150 3.62 6.99 -4.51
N ARG A 151 3.82 7.71 -5.62
CA ARG A 151 3.32 7.36 -6.96
C ARG A 151 3.87 6.01 -7.43
N SER A 152 5.18 5.80 -7.30
CA SER A 152 5.85 4.55 -7.67
C SER A 152 5.33 3.37 -6.86
N GLU A 153 5.17 3.53 -5.55
CA GLU A 153 4.67 2.46 -4.65
C GLU A 153 3.19 2.14 -4.87
N MET A 154 2.41 3.12 -5.29
CA MET A 154 1.01 2.92 -5.69
C MET A 154 0.86 2.34 -7.11
N GLY A 155 1.96 2.15 -7.85
CA GLY A 155 1.94 1.62 -9.21
C GLY A 155 1.31 2.58 -10.23
N LEU A 156 1.34 3.89 -9.97
CA LEU A 156 0.78 4.90 -10.85
C LEU A 156 1.80 5.31 -11.94
N PRO A 157 1.35 5.60 -13.18
CA PRO A 157 2.24 5.97 -14.28
C PRO A 157 2.96 7.32 -14.05
N ASP A 158 4.15 7.49 -14.62
CA ASP A 158 5.00 8.70 -14.46
C ASP A 158 4.35 9.99 -14.95
N SER A 159 3.38 9.89 -15.86
CA SER A 159 2.70 11.05 -16.45
C SER A 159 1.52 11.56 -15.60
N ARG A 160 1.22 10.94 -14.46
CA ARG A 160 0.03 11.25 -13.66
C ARG A 160 0.42 11.82 -12.30
N ASP A 161 -0.13 12.99 -11.99
CA ASP A 161 -0.02 13.60 -10.67
C ASP A 161 -0.87 12.86 -9.63
N LEU A 162 -0.35 12.82 -8.41
CA LEU A 162 -0.98 12.17 -7.27
C LEU A 162 -2.03 13.10 -6.64
N SER A 163 -3.25 12.62 -6.40
CA SER A 163 -4.29 13.39 -5.70
C SER A 163 -4.10 13.39 -4.18
N ILE A 164 -4.71 14.34 -3.47
CA ILE A 164 -4.64 14.42 -2.00
C ILE A 164 -5.20 13.14 -1.36
N GLN A 165 -6.28 12.60 -1.91
CA GLN A 165 -6.89 11.34 -1.48
C GLN A 165 -5.92 10.17 -1.64
N GLU A 166 -5.21 10.10 -2.77
CA GLU A 166 -4.19 9.07 -3.01
C GLU A 166 -3.00 9.22 -2.06
N LEU A 167 -2.59 10.45 -1.72
CA LEU A 167 -1.54 10.68 -0.73
C LEU A 167 -1.95 10.19 0.66
N CYS A 168 -3.19 10.49 1.07
CA CYS A 168 -3.75 10.00 2.32
C CYS A 168 -3.85 8.47 2.34
N TRP A 169 -4.27 7.85 1.24
CA TRP A 169 -4.33 6.40 1.13
C TRP A 169 -2.94 5.76 1.21
N TRP A 170 -1.95 6.34 0.53
CA TRP A 170 -0.57 5.89 0.63
C TRP A 170 -0.02 6.02 2.07
N ALA A 171 -0.25 7.15 2.73
CA ALA A 171 0.15 7.36 4.13
C ALA A 171 -0.52 6.34 5.06
N PHE A 172 -1.80 6.03 4.83
CA PHE A 172 -2.55 5.00 5.54
C PHE A 172 -1.97 3.59 5.31
N MET A 173 -1.61 3.24 4.08
CA MET A 173 -0.98 1.96 3.75
C MET A 173 0.40 1.79 4.41
N ARG A 174 1.10 2.89 4.65
CA ARG A 174 2.40 2.95 5.34
C ARG A 174 2.31 3.11 6.86
N ASN A 175 1.11 3.10 7.44
CA ASN A 175 0.87 3.34 8.87
C ASN A 175 1.47 4.69 9.36
N MET A 176 1.33 5.74 8.53
CA MET A 176 1.84 7.10 8.77
C MET A 176 0.72 8.14 8.89
N ILE A 177 -0.53 7.70 9.07
CA ILE A 177 -1.67 8.61 9.07
C ILE A 177 -1.63 9.63 10.22
N GLU A 178 -0.96 9.29 11.32
CA GLU A 178 -0.80 10.19 12.48
C GLU A 178 0.05 11.43 12.16
N VAL A 179 0.92 11.32 11.15
CA VAL A 179 1.75 12.43 10.66
C VAL A 179 0.94 13.34 9.73
N MET A 180 -0.21 12.88 9.23
CA MET A 180 -1.03 13.60 8.27
C MET A 180 -1.80 14.74 8.95
N PRO A 181 -1.75 15.97 8.41
CA PRO A 181 -2.51 17.11 8.89
C PRO A 181 -4.02 16.85 8.88
N GLU A 182 -4.71 17.32 9.92
CA GLU A 182 -6.16 17.15 10.09
C GLU A 182 -6.96 17.71 8.91
N GLU A 183 -6.56 18.85 8.35
CA GLU A 183 -7.25 19.46 7.21
C GLU A 183 -7.16 18.59 5.94
N VAL A 184 -6.03 17.92 5.77
CA VAL A 184 -5.81 17.00 4.65
C VAL A 184 -6.63 15.73 4.84
N CYS A 185 -6.68 15.20 6.07
CA CYS A 185 -7.55 14.09 6.43
C CYS A 185 -9.03 14.43 6.18
N ARG A 186 -9.47 15.66 6.47
CA ARG A 186 -10.83 16.14 6.18
C ARG A 186 -11.14 16.15 4.69
N ILE A 187 -10.25 16.70 3.88
CA ILE A 187 -10.38 16.70 2.41
C ILE A 187 -10.47 15.26 1.89
N ALA A 188 -9.65 14.36 2.42
CA ALA A 188 -9.59 12.97 1.97
C ALA A 188 -10.90 12.20 2.20
N ILE A 189 -11.55 12.43 3.34
CA ILE A 189 -12.84 11.80 3.67
C ILE A 189 -14.06 12.69 3.34
N ASN A 190 -13.83 13.82 2.66
CA ASN A 190 -14.84 14.83 2.33
C ASN A 190 -15.67 15.29 3.56
N LYS A 191 -15.00 15.47 4.71
CA LYS A 191 -15.62 15.97 5.95
C LYS A 191 -15.49 17.49 6.01
N GLN A 192 -16.63 18.18 6.05
CA GLN A 192 -16.65 19.64 6.18
C GLN A 192 -16.02 20.09 7.51
N LYS A 193 -15.27 21.20 7.47
CA LYS A 193 -14.78 21.87 8.68
C LYS A 193 -15.98 22.27 9.53
N ALA A 194 -15.99 21.86 10.79
CA ALA A 194 -16.99 22.31 11.74
C ALA A 194 -16.94 23.84 11.82
N ALA A 195 -18.11 24.48 11.79
CA ALA A 195 -18.21 25.92 12.01
C ALA A 195 -17.49 26.26 13.33
N GLU A 196 -16.72 27.34 13.34
CA GLU A 196 -16.07 27.81 14.57
C GLU A 196 -17.14 28.02 15.63
N GLU A 197 -17.06 27.25 16.72
CA GLU A 197 -17.99 27.36 17.84
C GLU A 197 -17.88 28.78 18.39
N GLN A 198 -19.00 29.52 18.34
CA GLN A 198 -19.01 30.87 18.87
C GLN A 198 -18.73 30.81 20.38
N PRO A 199 -17.84 31.65 20.92
CA PRO A 199 -17.55 31.65 22.35
C PRO A 199 -18.80 32.08 23.12
N GLY A 200 -19.47 31.11 23.75
CA GLY A 200 -20.70 31.29 24.51
C GLY A 200 -21.06 30.05 25.35
N PRO A 201 -22.00 30.17 26.30
CA PRO A 201 -22.43 29.03 27.11
C PRO A 201 -23.09 27.97 26.23
N MET A 202 -22.47 26.79 26.15
CA MET A 202 -23.00 25.63 25.42
C MET A 202 -24.09 24.95 26.24
N LYS A 203 -25.14 24.44 25.59
CA LYS A 203 -26.11 23.57 26.27
C LYS A 203 -25.50 22.18 26.40
N GLU A 204 -25.89 21.45 27.45
CA GLU A 204 -25.45 20.06 27.65
C GLU A 204 -25.81 19.15 26.46
N ALA A 205 -26.91 19.45 25.76
CA ALA A 205 -27.32 18.77 24.53
C ALA A 205 -26.39 19.01 23.32
N ASP A 206 -25.55 20.05 23.36
CA ASP A 206 -24.60 20.37 22.29
C ASP A 206 -23.24 19.66 22.48
N ILE A 207 -23.05 18.96 23.61
CA ILE A 207 -21.83 18.19 23.90
C ILE A 207 -21.81 16.94 23.02
N LYS A 208 -20.87 16.87 22.08
CA LYS A 208 -20.59 15.66 21.32
C LYS A 208 -19.73 14.70 22.17
N PRO A 209 -20.21 13.49 22.51
CA PRO A 209 -19.46 12.55 23.37
C PRO A 209 -18.33 11.81 22.62
N TYR A 210 -18.00 12.20 21.39
CA TYR A 210 -17.01 11.54 20.53
C TYR A 210 -16.09 12.55 19.85
N ASP A 211 -14.87 12.13 19.51
CA ASP A 211 -13.87 12.95 18.82
C ASP A 211 -14.29 13.18 17.35
N ASP A 212 -14.65 14.42 17.00
CA ASP A 212 -15.16 14.79 15.68
C ASP A 212 -14.03 15.14 14.68
N ARG A 213 -12.76 14.91 15.05
CA ARG A 213 -11.60 15.07 14.15
C ARG A 213 -11.57 14.00 13.07
N ALA A 214 -11.25 14.38 11.84
CA ALA A 214 -11.10 13.48 10.71
C ALA A 214 -10.03 12.40 10.96
N ILE A 215 -8.92 12.74 11.63
CA ILE A 215 -7.90 11.76 12.03
C ILE A 215 -8.51 10.64 12.89
N ALA A 216 -9.44 10.95 13.80
CA ALA A 216 -10.09 9.94 14.64
C ALA A 216 -10.97 8.98 13.81
N TYR A 217 -11.68 9.51 12.81
CA TYR A 217 -12.45 8.68 11.86
C TYR A 217 -11.54 7.76 11.04
N ILE A 218 -10.41 8.25 10.54
CA ILE A 218 -9.48 7.43 9.75
C ILE A 218 -8.83 6.35 10.63
N ARG A 219 -8.49 6.65 11.89
CA ARG A 219 -8.03 5.64 12.86
C ARG A 219 -9.05 4.54 13.09
N MET A 220 -10.32 4.91 13.26
CA MET A 220 -11.40 3.92 13.38
C MET A 220 -11.53 3.05 12.12
N MET A 221 -11.27 3.62 10.93
CA MET A 221 -11.19 2.83 9.69
C MET A 221 -9.95 1.91 9.69
N GLU A 222 -8.82 2.36 10.22
CA GLU A 222 -7.59 1.56 10.37
C GLU A 222 -7.82 0.36 11.28
N GLU A 223 -8.42 0.55 12.45
CA GLU A 223 -8.77 -0.52 13.39
C GLU A 223 -9.71 -1.54 12.76
N LYS A 224 -10.68 -1.09 11.97
CA LYS A 224 -11.58 -1.98 11.22
C LYS A 224 -10.88 -2.71 10.07
N ALA A 225 -9.86 -2.10 9.46
CA ALA A 225 -9.10 -2.66 8.35
C ALA A 225 -7.94 -3.56 8.79
N ALA A 226 -7.42 -3.41 10.02
CA ALA A 226 -6.37 -4.24 10.59
C ALA A 226 -6.65 -5.76 10.47
N PRO A 227 -7.84 -6.29 10.87
CA PRO A 227 -8.14 -7.71 10.71
C PRO A 227 -8.32 -8.16 9.25
N MET A 228 -8.45 -7.24 8.29
CA MET A 228 -8.45 -7.56 6.85
C MET A 228 -7.03 -7.63 6.28
N ARG A 229 -6.08 -6.82 6.78
CA ARG A 229 -4.65 -6.92 6.43
C ARG A 229 -4.03 -8.24 6.89
N GLU A 230 -4.49 -8.75 8.03
CA GLU A 230 -3.97 -9.96 8.67
C GLU A 230 -4.57 -11.27 8.10
N LYS A 231 -5.68 -11.18 7.34
CA LYS A 231 -6.38 -12.34 6.76
C LYS A 231 -5.73 -12.88 5.46
N ILE A 232 -4.41 -13.02 5.48
CA ILE A 232 -3.67 -13.96 4.61
C ILE A 232 -3.15 -15.06 5.54
N CYS A 233 -4.06 -16.00 5.85
CA CYS A 233 -3.95 -17.17 6.73
C CYS A 233 -2.63 -17.34 7.52
N PRO A 234 -2.50 -16.74 8.72
CA PRO A 234 -1.48 -17.12 9.69
C PRO A 234 -2.00 -18.28 10.54
N VAL A 235 -1.16 -19.31 10.74
CA VAL A 235 -1.39 -20.28 11.80
C VAL A 235 -1.18 -19.55 13.13
N ASP A 236 -2.26 -19.26 13.86
CA ASP A 236 -2.17 -18.60 15.16
C ASP A 236 -1.58 -19.53 16.21
N THR A 237 -0.52 -19.06 16.87
CA THR A 237 0.12 -19.74 17.99
C THR A 237 -0.03 -18.93 19.27
N ASP A 238 -0.73 -19.47 20.26
CA ASP A 238 -0.82 -18.92 21.61
C ASP A 238 0.38 -19.43 22.43
N PRO A 239 1.29 -18.56 22.90
CA PRO A 239 2.44 -18.97 23.71
C PRO A 239 2.05 -19.42 25.14
N ASP A 240 0.87 -19.04 25.64
CA ASP A 240 0.41 -19.38 26.98
C ASP A 240 -1.08 -19.78 27.00
N PRO A 241 -1.44 -20.93 26.39
CA PRO A 241 -2.83 -21.32 26.28
C PRO A 241 -3.39 -21.65 27.66
N GLY A 242 -4.41 -20.91 28.10
CA GLY A 242 -5.04 -21.08 29.42
C GLY A 242 -5.49 -22.52 29.72
N MET A 243 -5.79 -23.31 28.68
CA MET A 243 -6.12 -24.74 28.81
C MET A 243 -4.98 -25.59 29.40
N ALA A 244 -3.72 -25.17 29.26
CA ALA A 244 -2.54 -25.87 29.80
C ALA A 244 -2.53 -25.91 31.33
N TYR A 245 -3.18 -24.97 32.01
CA TYR A 245 -3.21 -24.89 33.47
C TYR A 245 -4.26 -25.80 34.13
N TYR A 246 -5.15 -26.41 33.34
CA TYR A 246 -6.17 -27.31 33.89
C TYR A 246 -5.60 -28.69 34.21
N LYS A 247 -5.95 -29.25 35.38
CA LYS A 247 -5.57 -30.62 35.79
C LYS A 247 -5.98 -31.71 34.79
N ARG A 248 -7.07 -31.49 34.05
CA ARG A 248 -7.56 -32.35 32.96
C ARG A 248 -8.04 -31.46 31.81
N PRO A 249 -7.16 -31.08 30.87
CA PRO A 249 -7.53 -30.21 29.77
C PRO A 249 -8.48 -30.94 28.81
N LYS A 250 -9.54 -30.24 28.37
CA LYS A 250 -10.37 -30.69 27.25
C LYS A 250 -9.65 -30.33 25.96
N LEU A 251 -8.98 -31.32 25.35
CA LEU A 251 -8.29 -31.13 24.08
C LEU A 251 -9.30 -30.79 22.97
N GLN A 252 -9.04 -29.73 22.22
CA GLN A 252 -9.82 -29.38 21.04
C GLN A 252 -9.19 -30.01 19.79
N SER A 253 -10.01 -30.59 18.93
CA SER A 253 -9.53 -31.17 17.67
C SER A 253 -9.23 -30.06 16.66
N LEU A 254 -8.08 -30.13 16.01
CA LEU A 254 -7.72 -29.24 14.91
C LEU A 254 -8.46 -29.72 13.65
N LYS A 255 -9.31 -28.86 13.08
CA LYS A 255 -10.11 -29.15 11.89
C LYS A 255 -9.60 -28.37 10.69
N LEU A 256 -9.28 -29.09 9.61
CA LEU A 256 -8.65 -28.57 8.40
C LEU A 256 -9.29 -29.24 7.17
N PRO A 257 -10.49 -28.80 6.73
CA PRO A 257 -11.21 -29.44 5.63
C PRO A 257 -10.40 -29.45 4.32
N ASP A 258 -9.67 -28.36 4.03
CA ASP A 258 -8.84 -28.26 2.83
C ASP A 258 -7.63 -29.22 2.89
N TYR A 259 -7.06 -29.42 4.08
CA TYR A 259 -6.01 -30.43 4.29
C TYR A 259 -6.56 -31.84 4.04
N LEU A 260 -7.78 -32.15 4.48
CA LEU A 260 -8.41 -33.45 4.20
C LEU A 260 -8.70 -33.65 2.70
N ALA A 261 -9.09 -32.59 1.98
CA ALA A 261 -9.22 -32.64 0.53
C ALA A 261 -7.86 -32.88 -0.14
N PHE A 262 -6.80 -32.22 0.32
CA PHE A 262 -5.43 -32.47 -0.11
C PHE A 262 -5.03 -33.94 0.14
N VAL A 263 -5.27 -34.48 1.33
CA VAL A 263 -5.00 -35.89 1.67
C VAL A 263 -5.72 -36.81 0.69
N SER A 264 -7.00 -36.56 0.41
CA SER A 264 -7.80 -37.38 -0.53
C SER A 264 -7.25 -37.38 -1.96
N SER A 265 -6.51 -36.34 -2.34
CA SER A 265 -5.91 -36.22 -3.68
C SER A 265 -4.58 -36.97 -3.84
N ARG A 266 -4.02 -37.53 -2.76
CA ARG A 266 -2.71 -38.21 -2.77
C ARG A 266 -2.88 -39.73 -2.97
N PRO A 267 -1.86 -40.43 -3.51
CA PRO A 267 -1.89 -41.89 -3.65
C PRO A 267 -1.97 -42.58 -2.28
N CYS A 268 -2.54 -43.80 -2.25
CA CYS A 268 -2.63 -44.63 -1.05
C CYS A 268 -1.23 -44.90 -0.47
N CYS A 269 -1.00 -44.60 0.82
CA CYS A 269 0.30 -44.82 1.45
C CYS A 269 0.65 -46.31 1.65
N GLY A 270 -0.34 -47.21 1.64
CA GLY A 270 -0.13 -48.64 1.73
C GLY A 270 0.29 -49.29 0.41
N CYS A 271 -0.62 -49.29 -0.56
CA CYS A 271 -0.46 -50.02 -1.82
C CYS A 271 -0.05 -49.13 -3.01
N GLY A 272 0.06 -47.82 -2.83
CA GLY A 272 0.42 -46.87 -3.90
C GLY A 272 -0.68 -46.59 -4.92
N ALA A 273 -1.88 -47.16 -4.75
CA ALA A 273 -3.00 -46.93 -5.67
C ALA A 273 -3.34 -45.43 -5.79
N SER A 274 -3.57 -44.99 -7.02
CA SER A 274 -3.87 -43.59 -7.36
C SER A 274 -4.95 -43.50 -8.44
N GLY A 275 -5.50 -42.30 -8.64
CA GLY A 275 -6.55 -42.03 -9.63
C GLY A 275 -7.97 -42.33 -9.15
N ASN A 276 -8.96 -41.97 -9.96
CA ASN A 276 -10.39 -41.99 -9.59
C ASN A 276 -10.92 -43.37 -9.18
N ASN A 277 -10.33 -44.44 -9.71
CA ASN A 277 -10.75 -45.82 -9.42
C ASN A 277 -10.27 -46.33 -8.06
N ALA A 278 -9.26 -45.70 -7.45
CA ALA A 278 -8.67 -46.15 -6.19
C ALA A 278 -9.51 -45.82 -4.95
N ARG A 279 -10.55 -44.97 -5.08
CA ARG A 279 -11.44 -44.51 -3.98
C ARG A 279 -10.64 -44.18 -2.71
N ILE A 280 -9.75 -43.20 -2.82
CA ILE A 280 -8.95 -42.71 -1.70
C ILE A 280 -9.83 -41.86 -0.80
N SER A 281 -9.76 -42.08 0.51
CA SER A 281 -10.32 -41.17 1.50
C SER A 281 -9.34 -40.96 2.66
N PRO A 282 -9.46 -39.84 3.40
CA PRO A 282 -8.61 -39.56 4.54
C PRO A 282 -8.89 -40.54 5.65
N PHE A 283 -7.89 -41.34 6.02
CA PHE A 283 -7.97 -42.25 7.14
C PHE A 283 -7.24 -41.65 8.35
N LEU A 284 -7.98 -41.38 9.42
CA LEU A 284 -7.42 -40.86 10.67
C LEU A 284 -6.68 -41.97 11.40
N VAL A 285 -5.35 -41.83 11.52
CA VAL A 285 -4.53 -42.73 12.33
C VAL A 285 -4.78 -42.44 13.81
N GLN A 286 -5.84 -43.01 14.35
CA GLN A 286 -6.23 -42.79 15.73
C GLN A 286 -5.51 -43.73 16.70
N SER A 287 -5.22 -43.18 17.88
CA SER A 287 -4.99 -43.96 19.09
C SER A 287 -5.94 -43.46 20.17
N ARG A 288 -6.39 -44.32 21.08
CA ARG A 288 -7.36 -43.97 22.16
C ARG A 288 -6.89 -42.84 23.09
N ARG A 289 -5.61 -42.45 23.03
CA ARG A 289 -5.00 -41.41 23.88
C ARG A 289 -4.82 -40.07 23.17
N LEU A 290 -5.05 -39.99 21.86
CA LEU A 290 -4.83 -38.78 21.06
C LEU A 290 -6.16 -38.11 20.71
N CYS A 291 -6.16 -36.78 20.66
CA CYS A 291 -7.28 -36.02 20.11
C CYS A 291 -7.33 -36.21 18.58
N ALA A 292 -8.53 -36.21 18.01
CA ALA A 292 -8.76 -36.48 16.59
C ALA A 292 -8.48 -35.23 15.71
N HIS A 293 -7.22 -34.81 15.68
CA HIS A 293 -6.75 -33.76 14.78
C HIS A 293 -6.70 -34.25 13.33
N ASP A 294 -7.09 -33.40 12.39
CA ASP A 294 -7.12 -33.74 10.97
C ASP A 294 -5.71 -33.98 10.40
N ILE A 295 -4.66 -33.44 11.03
CA ILE A 295 -3.24 -33.69 10.69
C ILE A 295 -2.80 -35.17 10.82
N TYR A 296 -3.60 -35.99 11.52
CA TYR A 296 -3.36 -37.44 11.62
C TYR A 296 -3.96 -38.23 10.45
N ALA A 297 -4.59 -37.57 9.49
CA ALA A 297 -5.12 -38.21 8.31
C ALA A 297 -4.01 -38.62 7.33
N VAL A 298 -4.13 -39.83 6.79
CA VAL A 298 -3.30 -40.35 5.69
C VAL A 298 -4.18 -40.79 4.52
N PRO A 299 -3.66 -40.74 3.27
CA PRO A 299 -4.40 -41.23 2.11
C PRO A 299 -4.43 -42.76 2.12
N LEU A 300 -5.63 -43.36 2.22
CA LEU A 300 -5.79 -44.79 2.06
C LEU A 300 -6.92 -45.12 1.09
N CYS A 301 -6.71 -46.12 0.25
CA CYS A 301 -7.78 -46.69 -0.57
C CYS A 301 -8.72 -47.53 0.30
N HIS A 302 -9.96 -47.69 -0.18
CA HIS A 302 -10.98 -48.52 0.49
C HIS A 302 -10.49 -49.94 0.82
N GLN A 303 -9.68 -50.56 -0.05
CA GLN A 303 -9.15 -51.90 0.17
C GLN A 303 -8.21 -51.95 1.39
N CYS A 304 -7.21 -51.06 1.45
CA CYS A 304 -6.31 -51.00 2.60
C CYS A 304 -7.07 -50.65 3.89
N GLN A 305 -8.08 -49.79 3.83
CA GLN A 305 -8.93 -49.51 5.00
C GLN A 305 -9.67 -50.76 5.48
N THR A 306 -10.18 -51.58 4.55
CA THR A 306 -10.85 -52.85 4.87
C THR A 306 -9.87 -53.86 5.47
N GLU A 307 -8.66 -53.96 4.93
CA GLU A 307 -7.59 -54.83 5.44
C GLU A 307 -7.18 -54.41 6.87
N ILE A 308 -7.00 -53.10 7.12
CA ILE A 308 -6.72 -52.56 8.46
C ILE A 308 -7.85 -52.86 9.45
N ALA A 309 -9.10 -52.78 9.01
CA ALA A 309 -10.26 -53.10 9.85
C ALA A 309 -10.35 -54.60 10.20
N ARG A 310 -9.84 -55.48 9.32
CA ARG A 310 -9.77 -56.93 9.57
C ARG A 310 -8.62 -57.29 10.49
N ASP A 311 -7.40 -56.94 10.09
CA ASP A 311 -6.19 -57.13 10.88
C ASP A 311 -5.17 -56.02 10.58
N ARG A 312 -5.14 -55.05 11.48
CA ARG A 312 -4.17 -53.95 11.43
C ARG A 312 -2.73 -54.44 11.55
N THR A 313 -2.47 -55.49 12.32
CA THR A 313 -1.10 -55.98 12.57
C THR A 313 -0.54 -56.61 11.30
N GLU A 314 -1.34 -57.43 10.64
CA GLU A 314 -0.99 -58.02 9.35
C GLU A 314 -0.70 -56.95 8.29
N TRP A 315 -1.60 -55.96 8.17
CA TRP A 315 -1.41 -54.84 7.25
C TRP A 315 -0.14 -54.06 7.56
N GLU A 316 0.10 -53.74 8.84
CA GLU A 316 1.29 -53.01 9.28
C GLU A 316 2.59 -53.79 9.05
N ASN A 317 2.56 -55.12 9.16
CA ASN A 317 3.73 -55.96 8.85
C ASN A 317 4.05 -55.97 7.35
N LYS A 318 3.01 -55.84 6.50
CA LYS A 318 3.15 -55.83 5.04
C LYS A 318 3.53 -54.46 4.47
N HIS A 319 2.91 -53.40 4.97
CA HIS A 319 3.01 -52.06 4.40
C HIS A 319 3.78 -51.07 5.29
N GLY A 320 4.19 -51.47 6.49
CA GLY A 320 4.82 -50.60 7.48
C GLY A 320 3.81 -50.01 8.48
N LYS A 321 4.32 -49.47 9.58
CA LYS A 321 3.50 -48.95 10.68
C LYS A 321 2.69 -47.73 10.26
N LEU A 322 1.39 -47.71 10.56
CA LEU A 322 0.49 -46.57 10.23
C LEU A 322 0.97 -45.24 10.85
N VAL A 323 1.56 -45.30 12.04
CA VAL A 323 2.12 -44.11 12.72
C VAL A 323 3.30 -43.52 11.93
N VAL A 324 4.11 -44.38 11.31
CA VAL A 324 5.24 -43.93 10.47
C VAL A 324 4.71 -43.32 9.18
N HIS A 325 3.72 -43.95 8.54
CA HIS A 325 3.04 -43.38 7.37
C HIS A 325 2.45 -42.01 7.66
N GLN A 326 1.80 -41.83 8.81
CA GLN A 326 1.26 -40.53 9.22
C GLN A 326 2.36 -39.48 9.37
N ARG A 327 3.47 -39.82 10.03
CA ARG A 327 4.57 -38.88 10.26
C ARG A 327 5.26 -38.49 8.95
N LEU A 328 5.52 -39.45 8.06
CA LEU A 328 6.11 -39.20 6.75
C LEU A 328 5.18 -38.38 5.86
N PHE A 329 3.88 -38.69 5.86
CA PHE A 329 2.91 -37.95 5.07
C PHE A 329 2.74 -36.51 5.56
N PHE A 330 2.71 -36.31 6.87
CA PHE A 330 2.62 -34.98 7.46
C PHE A 330 3.88 -34.15 7.19
N ASP A 331 5.06 -34.74 7.32
CA ASP A 331 6.34 -34.10 6.96
C ASP A 331 6.38 -33.72 5.48
N TYR A 332 5.94 -34.61 4.59
CA TYR A 332 5.78 -34.32 3.17
C TYR A 332 4.82 -33.15 2.93
N ALA A 333 3.66 -33.14 3.60
CA ALA A 333 2.68 -32.07 3.47
C ALA A 333 3.24 -30.70 3.89
N LEU A 334 4.05 -30.66 4.96
CA LEU A 334 4.77 -29.46 5.37
C LEU A 334 5.83 -29.08 4.33
N GLY A 335 6.65 -30.03 3.88
CA GLY A 335 7.76 -29.79 2.96
C GLY A 335 7.34 -29.27 1.58
N ILE A 336 6.14 -29.59 1.12
CA ILE A 336 5.59 -29.07 -0.15
C ILE A 336 4.71 -27.82 0.03
N GLY A 337 4.51 -27.34 1.26
CA GLY A 337 3.67 -26.19 1.55
C GLY A 337 2.17 -26.45 1.46
N ALA A 338 1.69 -27.67 1.76
CA ALA A 338 0.26 -27.92 1.93
C ALA A 338 -0.29 -27.30 3.23
N ILE A 339 0.60 -27.01 4.19
CA ILE A 339 0.35 -26.19 5.37
C ILE A 339 1.49 -25.19 5.46
N THR A 340 1.19 -23.89 5.42
CA THR A 340 2.18 -22.81 5.42
C THR A 340 1.99 -21.86 6.61
N SER A 341 3.09 -21.30 7.12
CA SER A 341 3.11 -20.17 8.05
C SER A 341 3.94 -19.03 7.46
N HIS A 342 3.42 -17.80 7.45
CA HIS A 342 4.10 -16.62 6.87
C HIS A 342 5.13 -15.96 7.78
N SER A 343 5.39 -16.49 8.98
CA SER A 343 6.44 -16.04 9.89
C SER A 343 7.79 -16.65 9.50
N SER A 344 8.42 -16.09 8.46
CA SER A 344 9.83 -16.30 8.13
C SER A 344 10.44 -15.04 7.55
#